data_AF-A0A7K1SPM6-F1
#
_entry.id   AF-A0A7K1SPM6-F1
#
_cell.length_a   1.000
_cell.length_b   1.000
_cell.length_c   1.000
_cell.angle_alpha   90.00
_cell.angle_beta   90.00
_cell.angle_gamma   90.00
#
_symmetry.space_group_name_H-M   'P 1'
#
loop_
_entity.id
_entity.type
_entity.pdbx_description
1 polymer ?
#
loop_
_entity_poly.entity_id
_entity_poly.type
_entity_poly.pdbx_seq_one_letter_code
_entity_poly.pdbx_strand_id
1 'polypeptide(L)'
;METLDFGEPLPKVKCTDTKCDEDKHCFRQKRANPKKLEGGKCHACEADLVDWERVHQRDINDVEATFQFMKKEFIRHHFWNIELDKGLVEKNTIKGRDKLEKQVVSRLKSSVKCAGDKNAWDGRQTPIKKKHLIYFAQHATATCCRKCIKYWHGIPYDRELSEEEIEYLKNLIMRYIEDRIPLPKEKKDEKQTSLTFDK
;
A
#
# COMPACT_ATOMS: atom_id res chain seq x y z
N MET A 1 -18.85 -25.82 24.47
CA MET A 1 -18.95 -24.37 24.21
C MET A 1 -17.54 -23.83 24.33
N GLU A 2 -16.75 -24.00 23.27
CA GLU A 2 -15.35 -23.56 23.28
C GLU A 2 -15.34 -22.04 23.34
N THR A 3 -14.73 -21.52 24.39
CA THR A 3 -14.46 -20.10 24.55
C THR A 3 -13.58 -19.68 23.38
N LEU A 4 -14.17 -18.94 22.45
CA LEU A 4 -13.48 -18.28 21.36
C LEU A 4 -12.38 -17.40 21.97
N ASP A 5 -11.14 -17.87 21.88
CA ASP A 5 -9.97 -17.12 22.28
C ASP A 5 -9.75 -15.98 21.27
N PHE A 6 -10.18 -14.79 21.67
CA PHE A 6 -10.04 -13.57 20.88
C PHE A 6 -8.68 -12.96 21.18
N GLY A 7 -7.62 -13.54 20.62
CA GLY A 7 -6.25 -13.05 20.76
C GLY A 7 -6.09 -11.53 20.57
N GLU A 8 -5.00 -11.00 21.12
CA GLU A 8 -4.78 -9.56 21.33
C GLU A 8 -4.94 -8.68 20.07
N PRO A 9 -5.47 -7.44 20.21
CA PRO A 9 -5.64 -6.51 19.10
C PRO A 9 -4.30 -6.04 18.53
N LEU A 10 -4.23 -5.81 17.20
CA LEU A 10 -3.08 -5.11 16.61
C LEU A 10 -2.84 -3.76 17.30
N PRO A 11 -1.59 -3.27 17.36
CA PRO A 11 -1.28 -1.98 17.94
C PRO A 11 -2.11 -0.86 17.30
N LYS A 12 -2.70 0.00 18.14
CA LYS A 12 -3.47 1.18 17.72
C LYS A 12 -2.54 2.26 17.16
N VAL A 13 -1.91 2.01 16.01
CA VAL A 13 -1.08 3.00 15.31
C VAL A 13 -1.95 3.93 14.46
N LYS A 14 -1.67 5.23 14.52
CA LYS A 14 -2.31 6.28 13.73
C LYS A 14 -1.38 6.77 12.63
N CYS A 15 -1.94 7.31 11.55
CA CYS A 15 -1.15 7.88 10.46
C CYS A 15 -0.25 9.06 10.88
N THR A 16 -0.48 9.64 12.06
CA THR A 16 0.26 10.79 12.59
C THR A 16 1.26 10.43 13.67
N ASP A 17 1.32 9.16 14.09
CA ASP A 17 2.25 8.71 15.12
C ASP A 17 3.69 8.84 14.63
N THR A 18 4.59 9.08 15.57
CA THR A 18 6.03 9.25 15.36
C THR A 18 6.79 8.62 16.51
N LYS A 19 8.00 8.14 16.21
CA LYS A 19 9.01 7.70 17.16
C LYS A 19 10.38 8.10 16.59
N CYS A 20 10.60 9.41 16.52
CA CYS A 20 11.68 10.03 15.77
C CYS A 20 13.07 9.64 16.31
N ASP A 21 13.16 9.36 17.61
CA ASP A 21 14.32 8.80 18.30
C ASP A 21 14.73 7.41 17.80
N GLU A 22 13.80 6.66 17.20
CA GLU A 22 14.06 5.37 16.55
C GLU A 22 14.02 5.45 15.01
N ASP A 23 14.25 6.64 14.45
CA ASP A 23 14.19 6.92 13.02
C ASP A 23 12.83 6.53 12.39
N LYS A 24 11.74 6.79 13.12
CA LYS A 24 10.37 6.61 12.65
C LYS A 24 9.61 7.93 12.70
N HIS A 25 9.38 8.49 11.54
CA HIS A 25 8.89 9.84 11.34
C HIS A 25 7.43 9.85 10.87
N CYS A 26 6.90 11.03 10.62
CA CYS A 26 5.63 11.19 9.91
C CYS A 26 5.74 12.40 9.01
N PHE A 27 5.62 12.15 7.70
CA PHE A 27 5.89 13.14 6.67
C PHE A 27 4.62 13.82 6.14
N ARG A 28 3.46 13.38 6.64
CA ARG A 28 2.18 14.01 6.35
C ARG A 28 2.10 15.39 7.00
N GLN A 29 2.02 16.44 6.18
CA GLN A 29 1.88 17.81 6.69
C GLN A 29 0.51 18.03 7.36
N LYS A 30 0.49 18.82 8.45
CA LYS A 30 -0.74 19.21 9.16
C LYS A 30 -1.51 20.23 8.31
N ARG A 31 -2.43 19.75 7.46
CA ARG A 31 -3.29 20.59 6.61
C ARG A 31 -4.76 20.32 6.92
N ALA A 32 -5.54 21.39 7.14
CA ALA A 32 -6.98 21.30 7.37
C ALA A 32 -7.73 20.87 6.10
N ASN A 33 -7.31 21.36 4.94
CA ASN A 33 -7.90 21.02 3.64
C ASN A 33 -7.15 19.82 3.01
N PRO A 34 -7.80 18.64 2.84
CA PRO A 34 -7.18 17.49 2.18
C PRO A 34 -6.70 17.76 0.76
N LYS A 35 -7.32 18.71 0.04
CA LYS A 35 -6.91 19.13 -1.31
C LYS A 35 -5.57 19.86 -1.35
N LYS A 36 -5.08 20.34 -0.21
CA LYS A 36 -3.75 20.96 -0.06
C LYS A 36 -2.76 20.10 0.71
N LEU A 37 -3.11 18.84 0.99
CA LEU A 37 -2.24 17.93 1.71
C LEU A 37 -1.01 17.57 0.86
N GLU A 38 0.17 17.68 1.43
CA GLU A 38 1.44 17.38 0.76
C GLU A 38 2.35 16.58 1.68
N GLY A 39 3.34 15.92 1.08
CA GLY A 39 4.46 15.35 1.79
C GLY A 39 5.45 16.46 2.15
N GLY A 40 6.31 16.21 3.13
CA GLY A 40 7.36 17.15 3.48
C GLY A 40 8.23 16.60 4.59
N LYS A 41 8.88 17.52 5.32
CA LYS A 41 9.65 17.21 6.52
C LYS A 41 8.80 16.51 7.57
N CYS A 42 9.44 15.78 8.48
CA CYS A 42 8.73 15.19 9.60
C CYS A 42 7.98 16.28 10.40
N HIS A 43 6.68 16.10 10.66
CA HIS A 43 5.89 17.11 11.39
C HIS A 43 6.26 17.27 12.86
N ALA A 44 7.10 16.37 13.40
CA ALA A 44 7.51 16.35 14.81
C ALA A 44 8.95 16.84 15.01
N CYS A 45 9.91 16.37 14.20
CA CYS A 45 11.34 16.70 14.35
C CYS A 45 11.95 17.47 13.17
N GLU A 46 11.14 17.81 12.15
CA GLU A 46 11.57 18.54 10.95
C GLU A 46 12.63 17.84 10.07
N ALA A 47 12.93 16.56 10.32
CA ALA A 47 13.83 15.79 9.49
C ALA A 47 13.33 15.72 8.03
N ASP A 48 14.20 16.06 7.08
CA ASP A 48 13.91 16.07 5.65
C ASP A 48 14.56 14.84 4.99
N LEU A 49 13.81 13.75 4.93
CA LEU A 49 14.37 12.41 4.67
C LEU A 49 13.82 11.73 3.42
N VAL A 50 12.91 12.40 2.71
CA VAL A 50 12.18 11.86 1.55
C VAL A 50 12.46 12.74 0.35
N ASP A 51 12.96 12.13 -0.71
CA ASP A 51 13.05 12.77 -2.02
C ASP A 51 11.65 12.77 -2.69
N TRP A 52 10.89 13.84 -2.44
CA TRP A 52 9.51 13.95 -2.94
C TRP A 52 9.44 14.05 -4.45
N GLU A 53 10.44 14.67 -5.10
CA GLU A 53 10.50 14.78 -6.55
C GLU A 53 10.61 13.39 -7.18
N ARG A 54 11.55 12.57 -6.70
CA ARG A 54 11.71 11.18 -7.14
C ARG A 54 10.48 10.34 -6.88
N VAL A 55 9.90 10.41 -5.68
CA VAL A 55 8.72 9.61 -5.32
C VAL A 55 7.49 10.00 -6.17
N HIS A 56 7.30 11.28 -6.46
CA HIS A 56 6.15 11.76 -7.23
C HIS A 56 6.24 11.53 -8.73
N GLN A 57 7.39 11.10 -9.25
CA GLN A 57 7.51 10.55 -10.61
C GLN A 57 6.70 9.28 -10.79
N ARG A 58 6.43 8.53 -9.70
CA ARG A 58 5.68 7.26 -9.72
C ARG A 58 6.30 6.22 -10.67
N ASP A 59 7.62 6.20 -10.80
CA ASP A 59 8.32 5.18 -11.58
C ASP A 59 8.30 3.83 -10.86
N ILE A 60 7.60 2.86 -11.45
CA ILE A 60 7.47 1.51 -10.88
C ILE A 60 8.80 0.75 -10.87
N ASN A 61 9.75 1.09 -11.74
CA ASN A 61 11.08 0.47 -11.77
C ASN A 61 11.96 0.93 -10.60
N ASP A 62 11.61 2.06 -9.99
CA ASP A 62 12.30 2.67 -8.86
C ASP A 62 11.51 2.57 -7.53
N VAL A 63 10.56 1.63 -7.48
CA VAL A 63 9.69 1.45 -6.32
C VAL A 63 10.46 1.10 -5.04
N GLU A 64 11.60 0.43 -5.15
CA GLU A 64 12.40 0.05 -3.98
C GLU A 64 12.90 1.30 -3.23
N ALA A 65 13.40 2.31 -3.95
CA ALA A 65 13.80 3.57 -3.33
C ALA A 65 12.60 4.26 -2.65
N THR A 66 11.44 4.26 -3.30
CA THR A 66 10.19 4.76 -2.71
C THR A 66 9.84 4.02 -1.41
N PHE A 67 9.96 2.70 -1.38
CA PHE A 67 9.70 1.90 -0.19
C PHE A 67 10.69 2.16 0.93
N GLN A 68 11.97 2.40 0.63
CA GLN A 68 12.94 2.81 1.65
C GLN A 68 12.55 4.14 2.31
N PHE A 69 12.05 5.11 1.54
CA PHE A 69 11.50 6.34 2.12
C PHE A 69 10.24 6.07 2.94
N MET A 70 9.29 5.27 2.44
CA MET A 70 8.07 4.93 3.17
C MET A 70 8.37 4.23 4.49
N LYS A 71 9.34 3.30 4.53
CA LYS A 71 9.74 2.56 5.74
C LYS A 71 10.32 3.47 6.84
N LYS A 72 10.63 4.74 6.55
CA LYS A 72 10.96 5.75 7.57
C LYS A 72 9.72 6.38 8.22
N GLU A 73 8.53 6.23 7.64
CA GLU A 73 7.28 6.70 8.25
C GLU A 73 6.73 5.64 9.22
N PHE A 74 6.44 6.03 10.47
CA PHE A 74 6.10 5.11 11.57
C PHE A 74 4.99 4.13 11.21
N ILE A 75 3.86 4.63 10.71
CA ILE A 75 2.73 3.78 10.34
C ILE A 75 3.12 2.79 9.23
N ARG A 76 3.89 3.22 8.23
CA ARG A 76 4.27 2.36 7.10
C ARG A 76 5.25 1.30 7.56
N HIS A 77 6.24 1.70 8.35
CA HIS A 77 7.18 0.78 8.99
C HIS A 77 6.44 -0.29 9.79
N HIS A 78 5.46 0.11 10.60
CA HIS A 78 4.65 -0.83 11.38
C HIS A 78 4.00 -1.90 10.48
N PHE A 79 3.35 -1.50 9.38
CA PHE A 79 2.72 -2.46 8.46
C PHE A 79 3.73 -3.26 7.62
N TRP A 80 4.91 -2.71 7.32
CA TRP A 80 6.02 -3.46 6.73
C TRP A 80 6.62 -4.52 7.67
N ASN A 81 6.45 -4.39 8.99
CA ASN A 81 7.03 -5.30 9.97
C ASN A 81 5.98 -6.10 10.76
N ILE A 82 4.70 -5.98 10.42
CA ILE A 82 3.63 -6.75 11.07
C ILE A 82 3.82 -8.25 10.84
N GLU A 83 3.73 -9.06 11.89
CA GLU A 83 3.84 -10.50 11.76
C GLU A 83 2.63 -11.10 11.05
N LEU A 84 2.91 -11.89 10.02
CA LEU A 84 1.91 -12.64 9.26
C LEU A 84 1.77 -14.04 9.86
N ASP A 85 0.53 -14.40 10.20
CA ASP A 85 0.20 -15.75 10.64
C ASP A 85 0.42 -16.76 9.48
N LYS A 86 0.89 -17.98 9.81
CA LYS A 86 1.19 -19.03 8.82
C LYS A 86 -0.03 -19.38 7.95
N GLY A 87 -1.22 -19.49 8.53
CA GLY A 87 -2.45 -19.76 7.78
C GLY A 87 -2.85 -18.62 6.85
N LEU A 88 -2.56 -17.36 7.21
CA LEU A 88 -2.72 -16.22 6.30
C LEU A 88 -1.75 -16.32 5.12
N VAL A 89 -0.49 -16.67 5.37
CA VAL A 89 0.53 -16.84 4.33
C VAL A 89 0.16 -17.97 3.39
N GLU A 90 -0.13 -19.17 3.92
CA GLU A 90 -0.48 -20.36 3.14
C GLU A 90 -1.72 -20.12 2.28
N LYS A 91 -2.80 -19.59 2.87
CA LYS A 91 -4.03 -19.28 2.15
C LYS A 91 -3.81 -18.35 0.97
N ASN A 92 -2.96 -17.33 1.11
CA ASN A 92 -2.70 -16.38 0.01
C ASN A 92 -1.68 -16.93 -0.99
N THR A 93 -0.75 -17.77 -0.55
CA THR A 93 0.17 -18.51 -1.44
C THR A 93 -0.62 -19.44 -2.37
N ILE A 94 -1.51 -20.26 -1.82
CA ILE A 94 -2.41 -21.16 -2.59
C ILE A 94 -3.33 -20.38 -3.52
N LYS A 95 -3.81 -19.21 -3.07
CA LYS A 95 -4.69 -18.34 -3.87
C LYS A 95 -4.00 -17.91 -5.17
N GLY A 96 -2.68 -17.71 -5.15
CA GLY A 96 -1.87 -17.36 -6.31
C GLY A 96 -1.99 -15.89 -6.74
N ARG A 97 -1.07 -15.51 -7.63
CA ARG A 97 -0.86 -14.13 -8.09
C ARG A 97 -2.12 -13.54 -8.75
N ASP A 98 -2.66 -14.16 -9.79
CA ASP A 98 -3.76 -13.62 -10.60
C ASP A 98 -4.98 -13.26 -9.76
N LYS A 99 -5.32 -14.12 -8.80
CA LYS A 99 -6.48 -13.92 -7.93
C LYS A 99 -6.21 -12.86 -6.88
N LEU A 100 -4.97 -12.72 -6.40
CA LEU A 100 -4.57 -11.60 -5.56
C LEU A 100 -4.65 -10.27 -6.32
N GLU A 101 -4.12 -10.21 -7.55
CA GLU A 101 -4.19 -9.00 -8.38
C GLU A 101 -5.63 -8.55 -8.61
N LYS A 102 -6.53 -9.47 -8.97
CA LYS A 102 -7.98 -9.19 -9.11
C LYS A 102 -8.59 -8.66 -7.81
N GLN A 103 -8.21 -9.23 -6.66
CA GLN A 103 -8.68 -8.75 -5.34
C GLN A 103 -8.12 -7.37 -5.00
N VAL A 104 -6.88 -7.08 -5.35
CA VAL A 104 -6.25 -5.76 -5.15
C VAL A 104 -6.96 -4.71 -6.00
N VAL A 105 -7.18 -4.97 -7.29
CA VAL A 105 -7.91 -4.04 -8.18
C VAL A 105 -9.33 -3.81 -7.68
N SER A 106 -10.06 -4.87 -7.33
CA SER A 106 -11.42 -4.76 -6.75
C SER A 106 -11.41 -3.92 -5.46
N ARG A 107 -10.41 -4.11 -4.61
CA ARG A 107 -10.24 -3.33 -3.38
C ARG A 107 -9.96 -1.86 -3.67
N LEU A 108 -9.05 -1.55 -4.59
CA LEU A 108 -8.74 -0.16 -4.97
C LEU A 108 -9.99 0.52 -5.54
N LYS A 109 -10.70 -0.15 -6.45
CA LYS A 109 -11.93 0.36 -7.07
C LYS A 109 -13.04 0.65 -6.05
N SER A 110 -13.22 -0.24 -5.09
CA SER A 110 -14.26 -0.08 -4.06
C SER A 110 -13.91 0.89 -2.93
N SER A 111 -12.61 1.14 -2.66
CA SER A 111 -12.19 1.93 -1.49
C SER A 111 -11.66 3.32 -1.80
N VAL A 112 -10.96 3.51 -2.92
CA VAL A 112 -10.20 4.73 -3.20
C VAL A 112 -10.30 5.24 -4.63
N LYS A 113 -11.15 4.63 -5.49
CA LYS A 113 -11.36 5.12 -6.87
C LYS A 113 -11.98 6.51 -6.87
N CYS A 114 -13.10 6.68 -6.16
CA CYS A 114 -13.80 7.95 -6.14
C CYS A 114 -12.97 9.03 -5.41
N ALA A 115 -13.24 10.30 -5.76
CA ALA A 115 -12.67 11.45 -5.06
C ALA A 115 -12.93 11.35 -3.54
N GLY A 116 -11.98 11.79 -2.72
CA GLY A 116 -12.04 11.56 -1.27
C GLY A 116 -13.15 12.35 -0.58
N ASP A 117 -13.59 13.47 -1.15
CA ASP A 117 -14.77 14.22 -0.67
C ASP A 117 -16.10 13.58 -1.06
N LYS A 118 -16.08 12.58 -1.96
CA LYS A 118 -17.26 11.79 -2.35
C LYS A 118 -17.40 10.46 -1.62
N ASN A 119 -16.40 10.08 -0.81
CA ASN A 119 -16.43 8.85 -0.01
C ASN A 119 -16.37 9.16 1.49
N ALA A 120 -17.51 9.05 2.18
CA ALA A 120 -17.61 9.28 3.62
C ALA A 120 -16.74 8.32 4.48
N TRP A 121 -16.32 7.18 3.90
CA TRP A 121 -15.45 6.22 4.56
C TRP A 121 -13.96 6.46 4.28
N ASP A 122 -13.60 7.43 3.43
CA ASP A 122 -12.21 7.73 3.12
C ASP A 122 -11.44 8.17 4.38
N GLY A 123 -10.23 7.62 4.54
CA GLY A 123 -9.37 7.90 5.67
C GLY A 123 -9.77 7.18 6.96
N ARG A 124 -10.87 6.42 6.98
CA ARG A 124 -11.19 5.53 8.09
C ARG A 124 -10.26 4.31 8.04
N GLN A 125 -9.51 4.09 9.11
CA GLN A 125 -8.67 2.92 9.24
C GLN A 125 -9.53 1.65 9.19
N THR A 126 -9.10 0.67 8.38
CA THR A 126 -9.79 -0.60 8.20
C THR A 126 -9.90 -1.37 9.52
N PRO A 127 -11.07 -1.95 9.85
CA PRO A 127 -11.24 -2.72 11.07
C PRO A 127 -10.24 -3.88 11.17
N ILE A 128 -9.50 -3.91 12.27
CA ILE A 128 -8.35 -4.79 12.54
C ILE A 128 -8.73 -6.25 12.86
N LYS A 129 -10.02 -6.52 13.12
CA LYS A 129 -10.52 -7.79 13.70
C LYS A 129 -10.24 -9.05 12.87
N LYS A 130 -9.85 -8.92 11.59
CA LYS A 130 -9.33 -10.02 10.77
C LYS A 130 -8.06 -9.54 10.05
N LYS A 131 -6.90 -10.14 10.36
CA LYS A 131 -5.65 -9.87 9.63
C LYS A 131 -5.92 -10.10 8.13
N HIS A 132 -5.74 -9.06 7.31
CA HIS A 132 -6.02 -9.12 5.87
C HIS A 132 -4.83 -8.59 5.10
N LEU A 133 -4.19 -9.47 4.32
CA LEU A 133 -2.92 -9.19 3.62
C LEU A 133 -2.97 -7.90 2.78
N ILE A 134 -4.03 -7.71 1.98
CA ILE A 134 -4.20 -6.52 1.15
C ILE A 134 -4.35 -5.25 2.01
N TYR A 135 -4.91 -5.33 3.22
CA TYR A 135 -5.04 -4.14 4.07
C TYR A 135 -3.69 -3.74 4.67
N PHE A 136 -2.87 -4.71 5.04
CA PHE A 136 -1.50 -4.45 5.46
C PHE A 136 -0.69 -3.84 4.33
N ALA A 137 -0.81 -4.41 3.14
CA ALA A 137 -0.17 -3.86 1.95
C ALA A 137 -0.62 -2.41 1.69
N GLN A 138 -1.94 -2.13 1.73
CA GLN A 138 -2.46 -0.79 1.49
C GLN A 138 -1.90 0.25 2.48
N HIS A 139 -1.79 -0.12 3.76
CA HIS A 139 -1.20 0.79 4.74
C HIS A 139 0.31 0.90 4.58
N ALA A 140 1.02 -0.19 4.32
CA ALA A 140 2.47 -0.18 4.10
C ALA A 140 2.88 0.68 2.90
N THR A 141 2.06 0.71 1.86
CA THR A 141 2.34 1.42 0.58
C THR A 141 1.59 2.74 0.41
N ALA A 142 0.95 3.25 1.46
CA ALA A 142 0.19 4.50 1.44
C ALA A 142 -1.00 4.55 0.45
N THR A 143 -1.55 3.40 0.09
CA THR A 143 -2.68 3.25 -0.85
C THR A 143 -4.03 3.00 -0.15
N CYS A 144 -4.09 3.22 1.18
CA CYS A 144 -5.27 2.91 2.01
C CYS A 144 -6.38 3.98 1.98
N CYS A 145 -6.06 5.23 1.65
CA CYS A 145 -7.04 6.32 1.52
C CYS A 145 -6.52 7.42 0.59
N ARG A 146 -7.42 8.30 0.14
CA ARG A 146 -7.10 9.41 -0.78
C ARG A 146 -6.11 10.41 -0.19
N LYS A 147 -6.12 10.61 1.13
CA LYS A 147 -5.12 11.46 1.80
C LYS A 147 -3.72 10.89 1.66
N CYS A 148 -3.54 9.59 1.95
CA CYS A 148 -2.25 8.92 1.84
C CYS A 148 -1.75 8.90 0.40
N ILE A 149 -2.65 8.55 -0.53
CA ILE A 149 -2.37 8.54 -1.96
C ILE A 149 -1.89 9.91 -2.45
N LYS A 150 -2.52 11.00 -1.98
CA LYS A 150 -2.14 12.35 -2.37
C LYS A 150 -0.74 12.73 -1.94
N TYR A 151 -0.39 12.58 -0.66
CA TYR A 151 0.89 13.09 -0.20
C TYR A 151 2.07 12.18 -0.58
N TRP A 152 1.86 10.86 -0.60
CA TRP A 152 2.91 9.92 -1.01
C TRP A 152 3.07 9.81 -2.51
N HIS A 153 1.99 9.86 -3.31
CA HIS A 153 2.09 9.58 -4.74
C HIS A 153 1.76 10.79 -5.63
N GLY A 154 1.44 11.95 -5.04
CA GLY A 154 1.10 13.16 -5.79
C GLY A 154 -0.24 13.09 -6.51
N ILE A 155 -1.05 12.04 -6.30
CA ILE A 155 -2.32 11.87 -7.01
C ILE A 155 -3.42 12.74 -6.37
N PRO A 156 -4.12 13.61 -7.12
CA PRO A 156 -5.07 14.57 -6.55
C PRO A 156 -6.23 13.93 -5.77
N TYR A 157 -6.59 14.54 -4.64
CA TYR A 157 -7.63 14.04 -3.72
C TYR A 157 -9.05 14.15 -4.30
N ASP A 158 -9.28 15.14 -5.17
CA ASP A 158 -10.58 15.68 -5.55
C ASP A 158 -11.04 15.27 -6.96
N ARG A 159 -10.40 14.25 -7.54
CA ARG A 159 -10.91 13.54 -8.72
C ARG A 159 -10.80 12.04 -8.54
N GLU A 160 -11.48 11.31 -9.42
CA GLU A 160 -11.31 9.86 -9.48
C GLU A 160 -9.90 9.46 -9.90
N LEU A 161 -9.50 8.26 -9.50
CA LEU A 161 -8.31 7.60 -10.03
C LEU A 161 -8.50 7.24 -11.50
N SER A 162 -7.48 7.53 -12.32
CA SER A 162 -7.38 6.93 -13.65
C SER A 162 -7.07 5.44 -13.55
N GLU A 163 -7.31 4.68 -14.63
CA GLU A 163 -6.96 3.26 -14.63
C GLU A 163 -5.43 3.06 -14.56
N GLU A 164 -4.62 3.97 -15.12
CA GLU A 164 -3.15 3.97 -14.97
C GLU A 164 -2.72 4.17 -13.51
N GLU A 165 -3.39 5.06 -12.78
CA GLU A 165 -3.11 5.25 -11.36
C GLU A 165 -3.55 4.04 -10.53
N ILE A 166 -4.67 3.40 -10.87
CA ILE A 166 -5.08 2.15 -10.23
C ILE A 166 -4.04 1.05 -10.48
N GLU A 167 -3.53 0.95 -11.70
CA GLU A 167 -2.50 -0.01 -12.09
C GLU A 167 -1.19 0.24 -11.32
N TYR A 168 -0.73 1.49 -11.23
CA TYR A 168 0.41 1.87 -10.40
C TYR A 168 0.23 1.45 -8.93
N LEU A 169 -0.90 1.82 -8.31
CA LEU A 169 -1.17 1.48 -6.91
C LEU A 169 -1.31 -0.04 -6.70
N LYS A 170 -1.85 -0.76 -7.69
CA LYS A 170 -1.91 -2.23 -7.69
C LYS A 170 -0.50 -2.81 -7.66
N ASN A 171 0.41 -2.31 -8.50
CA ASN A 171 1.78 -2.80 -8.59
C ASN A 171 2.56 -2.56 -7.29
N LEU A 172 2.35 -1.42 -6.61
CA LEU A 172 2.90 -1.19 -5.27
C LEU A 172 2.43 -2.25 -4.26
N ILE A 173 1.12 -2.51 -4.23
CA ILE A 173 0.51 -3.50 -3.32
C ILE A 173 1.02 -4.91 -3.63
N MET A 174 1.13 -5.28 -4.90
CA MET A 174 1.63 -6.59 -5.32
C MET A 174 3.10 -6.78 -4.99
N ARG A 175 3.93 -5.75 -5.16
CA ARG A 175 5.34 -5.80 -4.75
C ARG A 175 5.49 -6.03 -3.24
N TYR A 176 4.69 -5.34 -2.41
CA TYR A 176 4.62 -5.66 -0.98
C TYR A 176 4.23 -7.13 -0.75
N ILE A 177 3.24 -7.66 -1.46
CA ILE A 177 2.79 -9.04 -1.26
C ILE A 177 3.91 -10.03 -1.62
N GLU A 178 4.58 -9.83 -2.74
CA GLU A 178 5.70 -10.65 -3.22
C GLU A 178 6.88 -10.67 -2.23
N ASP A 179 7.17 -9.55 -1.58
CA ASP A 179 8.21 -9.47 -0.56
C ASP A 179 7.82 -10.20 0.74
N ARG A 180 6.52 -10.36 1.00
CA ARG A 180 6.00 -10.83 2.29
C ARG A 180 5.53 -12.28 2.29
N ILE A 181 5.18 -12.83 1.13
CA ILE A 181 4.77 -14.23 0.98
C ILE A 181 5.38 -14.86 -0.28
N PRO A 182 5.68 -16.17 -0.27
CA PRO A 182 6.13 -16.84 -1.47
C PRO A 182 5.00 -16.89 -2.49
N LEU A 183 5.18 -16.27 -3.65
CA LEU A 183 4.29 -16.44 -4.80
C LEU A 183 5.00 -17.22 -5.90
N PRO A 184 4.38 -18.25 -6.49
CA PRO A 184 4.92 -18.89 -7.68
C PRO A 184 5.10 -17.86 -8.79
N LYS A 185 6.26 -17.87 -9.45
CA LYS A 185 6.46 -17.07 -10.67
C LYS A 185 5.49 -17.57 -11.73
N GLU A 186 4.85 -16.66 -12.46
CA GLU A 186 4.03 -17.03 -13.61
C GLU A 186 4.86 -17.87 -14.57
N LYS A 187 4.27 -18.95 -15.09
CA LYS A 187 4.83 -19.62 -16.26
C LYS A 187 4.74 -18.62 -17.40
N LYS A 188 5.88 -18.12 -17.88
CA LYS A 188 5.89 -17.40 -19.17
C LYS A 188 5.35 -18.39 -20.19
N ASP A 189 4.21 -18.08 -20.80
CA ASP A 189 3.70 -18.86 -21.92
C ASP A 189 4.74 -18.76 -23.06
N GLU A 190 5.60 -19.76 -23.18
CA GLU A 190 6.39 -20.03 -24.38
C GLU A 190 5.43 -20.45 -25.51
N LYS A 191 4.70 -19.49 -26.06
CA LYS A 191 3.98 -19.66 -27.32
C LYS A 191 4.32 -18.53 -28.27
N GLN A 192 5.57 -18.54 -28.75
CA GLN A 192 5.87 -17.96 -30.06
C GLN A 192 7.16 -18.53 -30.68
N THR A 193 7.14 -19.78 -31.15
CA THR A 193 8.02 -20.21 -32.25
C THR A 193 7.48 -21.46 -32.94
N SER A 194 6.66 -21.28 -33.98
CA SER A 194 6.61 -22.16 -35.16
C SER A 194 5.63 -21.58 -36.18
N LEU A 195 6.07 -20.56 -36.93
CA LEU A 195 5.61 -20.40 -38.30
C LEU A 195 6.76 -20.87 -39.17
N THR A 196 6.78 -22.17 -39.42
CA THR A 196 7.48 -22.77 -40.55
C THR A 196 6.80 -22.25 -41.82
N PHE A 197 7.49 -21.41 -42.60
CA PHE A 197 7.19 -21.25 -44.01
C PHE A 197 8.18 -22.15 -44.75
N ASP A 198 7.70 -23.33 -45.15
CA ASP A 198 8.34 -24.16 -46.15
C ASP A 198 7.60 -23.98 -47.49
N LYS A 199 8.42 -23.77 -48.52
CA LYS A 199 8.16 -23.71 -49.98
C LYS A 199 7.61 -22.43 -50.60
#